data_AF-A0A968I636-F1
#
_entry.id   AF-A0A968I636-F1
#
_cell.length_a   1.000
_cell.length_b   1.000
_cell.length_c   1.000
_cell.angle_alpha   90.00
_cell.angle_beta   90.00
_cell.angle_gamma   90.00
#
_symmetry.space_group_name_H-M   'P 1'
#
loop_
_entity.id
_entity.type
_entity.pdbx_description
1 polymer ?
#
loop_
_entity_poly.entity_id
_entity_poly.type
_entity_poly.pdbx_seq_one_letter_code
_entity_poly.pdbx_strand_id
1 'polypeptide(L)'
;GYNFGELRSSRKMIAWGGTTPDDKQNGLGSLNRIWFHDLSAGPESNTGQYDIDNADLDGDDALDYRMPPIWEYGNKKGYRPFTDLSGDLSKVMRYVAINLLFTTSPLYRVQITPPEQPERLQVNINMFEGDAASSGLSFVKAGLMNDNLNALQPLNKFTTDLRSRAIGDAQGPFRCYSEQPGNAPCDVPGLGVIPSGLALFGYGLVNRAPLSSGTADYVLPVLAFNLDSTYQAPFLGLADDDYLTGTQSFVYAVASTAEKAAGYGFTTTLIHEVGHHLGMSHPHDGYDFETDTDYGPSGDTFYAWAGDESNSMMSYIDLNWDFSQFDRDNMNRYLVAGYVNNSNQILGKFAATNLFNAPIEAFVSIFKADAYASVALQAYQAMEYSYAASFAKKPTPRWLEPRNSPRSTSSRSCGIRRSRNPPLPAPRVRS
;
A
#
# COMPACT_ATOMS: atom_id res chain seq x y z
N GLY A 1 26.02 -16.54 28.65
CA GLY A 1 25.81 -16.55 27.19
C GLY A 1 25.67 -15.13 26.71
N TYR A 2 25.96 -14.86 25.44
CA TYR A 2 25.66 -13.56 24.82
C TYR A 2 24.20 -13.61 24.30
N ASN A 3 23.36 -12.62 24.62
CA ASN A 3 21.96 -12.59 24.15
C ASN A 3 21.93 -12.13 22.69
N PHE A 4 21.96 -13.10 21.77
CA PHE A 4 22.00 -12.80 20.35
C PHE A 4 20.67 -12.30 19.76
N GLY A 5 19.52 -12.54 20.42
CA GLY A 5 18.21 -12.04 19.97
C GLY A 5 18.04 -10.55 20.31
N GLU A 6 18.43 -10.16 21.52
CA GLU A 6 18.25 -8.79 22.03
C GLU A 6 19.42 -7.85 21.66
N LEU A 7 20.67 -8.33 21.73
CA LEU A 7 21.86 -7.48 21.60
C LEU A 7 22.47 -7.47 20.18
N ARG A 8 21.90 -8.18 19.21
CA ARG A 8 22.28 -8.19 17.78
C ARG A 8 21.09 -8.56 16.87
N SER A 9 20.08 -7.69 16.84
CA SER A 9 18.87 -7.83 16.01
C SER A 9 19.11 -7.78 14.49
N SER A 10 20.15 -7.08 14.02
CA SER A 10 20.23 -6.65 12.61
C SER A 10 20.68 -7.68 11.56
N ARG A 11 20.85 -8.98 11.88
CA ARG A 11 21.47 -9.95 10.94
C ARG A 11 20.94 -11.39 11.00
N LYS A 12 19.77 -11.62 11.57
CA LYS A 12 19.22 -12.97 11.68
C LYS A 12 17.84 -12.96 11.07
N MET A 13 17.58 -13.97 10.26
CA MET A 13 16.30 -14.24 9.62
C MET A 13 16.05 -15.72 9.75
N ILE A 14 14.79 -16.09 9.83
CA ILE A 14 14.27 -17.45 9.79
C ILE A 14 13.58 -17.76 8.47
N ALA A 15 13.44 -16.79 7.59
CA ALA A 15 12.75 -16.92 6.33
C ALA A 15 13.34 -15.98 5.28
N TRP A 16 13.06 -16.30 4.01
CA TRP A 16 13.42 -15.46 2.87
C TRP A 16 12.69 -15.92 1.61
N GLY A 17 12.34 -15.00 0.73
CA GLY A 17 11.77 -15.36 -0.56
C GLY A 17 11.21 -14.20 -1.36
N GLY A 18 10.60 -14.53 -2.50
CA GLY A 18 9.98 -13.53 -3.39
C GLY A 18 10.97 -12.77 -4.27
N THR A 19 12.22 -13.23 -4.39
CA THR A 19 13.22 -12.64 -5.28
C THR A 19 12.75 -12.66 -6.74
N THR A 20 12.80 -11.51 -7.40
CA THR A 20 12.38 -11.38 -8.80
C THR A 20 13.49 -11.84 -9.77
N PRO A 21 13.16 -12.26 -11.00
CA PRO A 21 14.18 -12.63 -11.99
C PRO A 21 15.17 -11.52 -12.29
N ASP A 22 14.67 -10.29 -12.27
CA ASP A 22 15.32 -9.03 -12.64
C ASP A 22 15.78 -8.20 -11.43
N ASP A 23 15.73 -8.78 -10.23
CA ASP A 23 16.19 -8.12 -9.00
C ASP A 23 17.64 -7.66 -9.15
N LYS A 24 17.90 -6.38 -8.82
CA LYS A 24 19.20 -5.75 -9.08
C LYS A 24 20.29 -6.24 -8.12
N GLN A 25 19.91 -6.80 -6.98
CA GLN A 25 20.81 -7.22 -5.91
C GLN A 25 21.08 -8.72 -6.00
N ASN A 26 20.05 -9.54 -6.22
CA ASN A 26 20.15 -11.01 -6.13
C ASN A 26 19.29 -11.76 -7.15
N GLY A 27 18.97 -11.15 -8.31
CA GLY A 27 18.11 -11.73 -9.34
C GLY A 27 18.53 -13.14 -9.77
N LEU A 28 17.56 -14.05 -9.82
CA LEU A 28 17.79 -15.46 -10.14
C LEU A 28 17.81 -15.74 -11.66
N GLY A 29 17.53 -14.74 -12.49
CA GLY A 29 17.47 -14.86 -13.96
C GLY A 29 16.29 -15.69 -14.49
N SER A 30 15.47 -16.25 -13.61
CA SER A 30 14.25 -16.99 -13.93
C SER A 30 13.16 -16.75 -12.89
N LEU A 31 11.90 -16.92 -13.29
CA LEU A 31 10.73 -16.76 -12.43
C LEU A 31 10.67 -17.88 -11.40
N ASN A 32 10.76 -17.50 -10.13
CA ASN A 32 10.62 -18.38 -8.98
C ASN A 32 9.63 -17.78 -7.99
N ARG A 33 8.74 -18.62 -7.45
CA ARG A 33 7.76 -18.25 -6.41
C ARG A 33 8.06 -19.07 -5.17
N ILE A 34 9.16 -18.71 -4.52
CA ILE A 34 9.70 -19.47 -3.40
C ILE A 34 9.81 -18.55 -2.22
N TRP A 35 9.27 -19.01 -1.09
CA TRP A 35 9.54 -18.49 0.22
C TRP A 35 9.89 -19.66 1.12
N PHE A 36 11.03 -19.56 1.77
CA PHE A 36 11.57 -20.57 2.66
C PHE A 36 11.40 -20.10 4.10
N HIS A 37 11.05 -21.03 4.99
CA HIS A 37 10.96 -20.82 6.43
C HIS A 37 11.76 -21.92 7.14
N ASP A 38 12.83 -21.52 7.83
CA ASP A 38 13.77 -22.34 8.54
C ASP A 38 13.41 -22.43 10.03
N LEU A 39 12.79 -23.53 10.41
CA LEU A 39 12.46 -23.81 11.81
C LEU A 39 13.69 -23.98 12.70
N SER A 40 14.83 -24.31 12.10
CA SER A 40 16.10 -24.47 12.80
C SER A 40 16.87 -23.15 12.93
N ALA A 41 16.43 -22.11 12.24
CA ALA A 41 17.01 -20.79 12.39
C ALA A 41 16.50 -20.12 13.68
N GLY A 42 17.38 -19.34 14.29
CA GLY A 42 17.10 -18.62 15.52
C GLY A 42 18.32 -18.54 16.43
N PRO A 43 18.29 -17.71 17.49
CA PRO A 43 17.24 -16.72 17.82
C PRO A 43 17.16 -15.58 16.78
N GLU A 44 15.95 -15.09 16.52
CA GLU A 44 15.60 -14.01 15.57
C GLU A 44 14.68 -13.02 16.31
N SER A 45 14.86 -11.72 16.10
CA SER A 45 14.24 -10.67 16.93
C SER A 45 12.86 -10.19 16.46
N ASN A 46 12.62 -10.10 15.16
CA ASN A 46 11.41 -9.54 14.56
C ASN A 46 10.16 -10.33 14.97
N THR A 47 10.26 -11.64 14.99
CA THR A 47 9.18 -12.55 15.43
C THR A 47 9.15 -12.77 16.94
N GLY A 48 10.10 -12.22 17.69
CA GLY A 48 10.24 -12.42 19.13
C GLY A 48 10.48 -13.89 19.54
N GLN A 49 10.79 -14.78 18.59
CA GLN A 49 10.81 -16.24 18.83
C GLN A 49 11.85 -16.69 19.87
N TYR A 50 12.84 -15.84 20.17
CA TYR A 50 13.85 -16.13 21.18
C TYR A 50 13.34 -16.03 22.61
N ASP A 51 12.29 -15.24 22.84
CA ASP A 51 11.71 -15.06 24.17
C ASP A 51 10.63 -16.12 24.38
N ILE A 52 11.03 -17.18 25.09
CA ILE A 52 10.18 -18.34 25.38
C ILE A 52 9.55 -18.26 26.76
N ASP A 53 9.90 -17.26 27.57
CA ASP A 53 9.51 -17.19 28.98
C ASP A 53 8.49 -16.07 29.23
N ASN A 54 8.55 -14.98 28.47
CA ASN A 54 7.62 -13.87 28.60
C ASN A 54 6.37 -14.08 27.72
N ALA A 55 5.17 -13.94 28.27
CA ALA A 55 3.93 -14.10 27.52
C ALA A 55 3.58 -12.86 26.68
N ASP A 56 4.00 -11.68 27.13
CA ASP A 56 3.58 -10.36 26.65
C ASP A 56 4.82 -9.52 26.32
N LEU A 57 5.13 -9.33 25.04
CA LEU A 57 6.33 -8.61 24.58
C LEU A 57 6.09 -7.12 24.38
N ASP A 58 4.86 -6.71 24.07
CA ASP A 58 4.54 -5.31 23.80
C ASP A 58 3.92 -4.57 25.01
N GLY A 59 3.60 -5.30 26.08
CA GLY A 59 3.14 -4.79 27.36
C GLY A 59 1.65 -4.48 27.41
N ASP A 60 0.84 -5.12 26.55
CA ASP A 60 -0.60 -4.90 26.44
C ASP A 60 -1.46 -5.82 27.33
N ASP A 61 -0.82 -6.60 28.22
CA ASP A 61 -1.41 -7.64 29.06
C ASP A 61 -2.05 -8.83 28.28
N ALA A 62 -1.77 -8.96 26.97
CA ALA A 62 -2.21 -10.07 26.13
C ALA A 62 -1.06 -11.03 25.79
N LEU A 63 -1.43 -12.22 25.31
CA LEU A 63 -0.47 -13.23 24.89
C LEU A 63 -0.02 -12.97 23.46
N ASP A 64 1.29 -12.83 23.26
CA ASP A 64 1.91 -12.81 21.95
C ASP A 64 2.26 -14.23 21.47
N TYR A 65 1.49 -14.73 20.50
CA TYR A 65 1.66 -16.07 19.95
C TYR A 65 2.83 -16.10 18.96
N ARG A 66 3.88 -16.83 19.30
CA ARG A 66 5.16 -16.91 18.60
C ARG A 66 5.54 -18.35 18.36
N MET A 67 6.22 -18.60 17.25
CA MET A 67 6.76 -19.92 16.92
C MET A 67 8.17 -20.00 17.49
N PRO A 68 8.47 -20.90 18.44
CA PRO A 68 9.81 -20.96 19.00
C PRO A 68 10.77 -21.67 18.01
N PRO A 69 12.09 -21.53 18.18
CA PRO A 69 13.05 -22.34 17.45
C PRO A 69 12.83 -23.84 17.69
N ILE A 70 13.18 -24.68 16.71
CA ILE A 70 12.84 -26.11 16.70
C ILE A 70 13.24 -26.88 17.98
N TRP A 71 14.34 -26.49 18.64
CA TRP A 71 14.83 -27.17 19.84
C TRP A 71 13.97 -26.94 21.09
N GLU A 72 13.04 -25.99 21.06
CA GLU A 72 12.10 -25.73 22.16
C GLU A 72 10.82 -26.58 22.05
N TYR A 73 10.55 -27.21 20.91
CA TYR A 73 9.41 -28.12 20.81
C TYR A 73 9.59 -29.32 21.73
N GLY A 74 8.62 -29.51 22.63
CA GLY A 74 8.67 -30.44 23.76
C GLY A 74 8.83 -29.74 25.12
N ASN A 75 9.21 -28.46 25.13
CA ASN A 75 9.24 -27.65 26.33
C ASN A 75 7.81 -27.32 26.80
N LYS A 76 7.50 -27.71 28.05
CA LYS A 76 6.19 -27.50 28.69
C LYS A 76 6.19 -26.34 29.70
N LYS A 77 7.31 -25.64 29.83
CA LYS A 77 7.55 -24.61 30.85
C LYS A 77 7.74 -23.20 30.29
N GLY A 78 7.77 -23.04 28.97
CA GLY A 78 7.75 -21.71 28.37
C GLY A 78 6.42 -21.00 28.64
N TYR A 79 6.30 -19.76 28.15
CA TYR A 79 5.11 -18.92 28.27
C TYR A 79 3.84 -19.62 27.78
N ARG A 80 4.00 -20.55 26.82
CA ARG A 80 3.02 -21.58 26.44
C ARG A 80 3.70 -22.95 26.32
N PRO A 81 2.95 -24.05 26.43
CA PRO A 81 3.46 -25.37 26.05
C PRO A 81 3.76 -25.43 24.54
N PHE A 82 5.01 -25.73 24.17
CA PHE A 82 5.44 -25.87 22.77
C PHE A 82 5.32 -27.33 22.32
N THR A 83 4.10 -27.84 22.23
CA THR A 83 3.83 -29.26 21.92
C THR A 83 3.14 -29.48 20.59
N ASP A 84 2.89 -28.43 19.81
CA ASP A 84 2.10 -28.50 18.57
C ASP A 84 2.85 -27.88 17.38
N LEU A 85 3.93 -28.54 16.95
CA LEU A 85 4.70 -28.11 15.77
C LEU A 85 3.84 -28.05 14.51
N SER A 86 2.95 -29.03 14.32
CA SER A 86 2.10 -29.09 13.12
C SER A 86 1.09 -27.94 13.07
N GLY A 87 0.46 -27.60 14.20
CA GLY A 87 -0.46 -26.47 14.29
C GLY A 87 0.25 -25.13 14.06
N ASP A 88 1.43 -24.95 14.66
CA ASP A 88 2.28 -23.78 14.47
C ASP A 88 2.70 -23.59 13.00
N LEU A 89 3.15 -24.66 12.35
CA LEU A 89 3.49 -24.63 10.93
C LEU A 89 2.29 -24.35 10.03
N SER A 90 1.12 -24.88 10.39
CA SER A 90 -0.12 -24.63 9.65
C SER A 90 -0.51 -23.15 9.73
N LYS A 91 -0.28 -22.49 10.87
CA LYS A 91 -0.50 -21.05 11.04
C LYS A 91 0.47 -20.23 10.18
N VAL A 92 1.77 -20.53 10.20
CA VAL A 92 2.76 -19.86 9.34
C VAL A 92 2.38 -20.03 7.86
N MET A 93 2.03 -21.24 7.44
CA MET A 93 1.59 -21.48 6.06
C MET A 93 0.31 -20.69 5.71
N ARG A 94 -0.72 -20.73 6.55
CA ARG A 94 -2.03 -20.15 6.28
C ARG A 94 -2.02 -18.62 6.32
N TYR A 95 -1.46 -18.04 7.37
CA TYR A 95 -1.54 -16.62 7.65
C TYR A 95 -0.35 -15.84 7.11
N VAL A 96 0.85 -16.42 7.06
CA VAL A 96 2.02 -15.71 6.51
C VAL A 96 2.16 -16.02 5.03
N ALA A 97 2.44 -17.28 4.68
CA ALA A 97 2.75 -17.62 3.30
C ALA A 97 1.56 -17.40 2.36
N ILE A 98 0.37 -17.92 2.68
CA ILE A 98 -0.80 -17.78 1.81
C ILE A 98 -1.35 -16.36 1.88
N ASN A 99 -1.81 -15.91 3.05
CA ASN A 99 -2.51 -14.63 3.15
C ASN A 99 -1.63 -13.39 3.00
N LEU A 100 -0.39 -13.37 3.53
CA LEU A 100 0.44 -12.16 3.54
C LEU A 100 1.47 -12.11 2.41
N LEU A 101 1.75 -13.23 1.74
CA LEU A 101 2.71 -13.27 0.63
C LEU A 101 2.02 -13.69 -0.66
N PHE A 102 1.46 -14.89 -0.75
CA PHE A 102 1.08 -15.46 -2.06
C PHE A 102 -0.26 -14.95 -2.59
N THR A 103 -1.18 -14.57 -1.71
CA THR A 103 -2.55 -14.17 -2.06
C THR A 103 -3.02 -13.01 -1.18
N THR A 104 -2.22 -11.96 -1.06
CA THR A 104 -2.58 -10.79 -0.25
C THR A 104 -3.92 -10.21 -0.65
N SER A 105 -4.59 -9.58 0.30
CA SER A 105 -5.75 -8.74 0.05
C SER A 105 -5.29 -7.30 -0.16
N PRO A 106 -5.83 -6.57 -1.15
CA PRO A 106 -5.40 -5.21 -1.40
C PRO A 106 -5.93 -4.26 -0.32
N LEU A 107 -5.06 -3.38 0.20
CA LEU A 107 -5.43 -2.37 1.20
C LEU A 107 -6.49 -1.39 0.67
N TYR A 108 -6.33 -0.98 -0.59
CA TYR A 108 -7.22 -0.05 -1.26
C TYR A 108 -7.73 -0.58 -2.60
N ARG A 109 -8.67 0.16 -3.19
CA ARG A 109 -9.20 -0.16 -4.52
C ARG A 109 -8.09 -0.02 -5.55
N VAL A 110 -7.70 -1.14 -6.15
CA VAL A 110 -6.68 -1.15 -7.21
C VAL A 110 -7.14 -0.43 -8.49
N GLN A 111 -8.45 -0.33 -8.71
CA GLN A 111 -9.02 0.54 -9.74
C GLN A 111 -9.02 2.01 -9.24
N ILE A 112 -8.06 2.80 -9.70
CA ILE A 112 -7.88 4.18 -9.21
C ILE A 112 -8.97 5.15 -9.71
N THR A 113 -9.34 5.08 -10.99
CA THR A 113 -10.41 5.93 -11.57
C THR A 113 -11.32 5.14 -12.52
N PRO A 114 -12.05 4.11 -12.05
CA PRO A 114 -13.00 3.41 -12.89
C PRO A 114 -14.12 4.38 -13.35
N PRO A 115 -14.54 4.36 -14.64
CA PRO A 115 -14.14 3.39 -15.67
C PRO A 115 -12.94 3.80 -16.53
N GLU A 116 -12.38 4.99 -16.34
CA GLU A 116 -11.42 5.64 -17.24
C GLU A 116 -9.99 5.04 -17.20
N GLN A 117 -9.70 4.10 -16.28
CA GLN A 117 -8.48 3.27 -16.18
C GLN A 117 -7.20 3.99 -16.66
N PRO A 118 -6.52 4.74 -15.78
CA PRO A 118 -5.46 5.66 -16.19
C PRO A 118 -4.29 4.88 -16.83
N GLU A 119 -3.67 5.43 -17.88
CA GLU A 119 -2.44 4.87 -18.45
C GLU A 119 -1.21 5.58 -17.88
N ARG A 120 -1.30 6.90 -17.71
CA ARG A 120 -0.24 7.76 -17.19
C ARG A 120 -0.59 8.19 -15.78
N LEU A 121 0.28 7.84 -14.85
CA LEU A 121 0.19 8.26 -13.46
C LEU A 121 1.36 9.19 -13.16
N GLN A 122 1.07 10.28 -12.46
CA GLN A 122 2.10 11.17 -11.94
C GLN A 122 2.05 11.19 -10.43
N VAL A 123 3.15 10.80 -9.80
CA VAL A 123 3.39 11.01 -8.36
C VAL A 123 3.79 12.47 -8.20
N ASN A 124 2.91 13.28 -7.59
CA ASN A 124 3.13 14.70 -7.41
C ASN A 124 3.57 15.01 -5.97
N ILE A 125 4.88 15.20 -5.79
CA ILE A 125 5.51 15.41 -4.49
C ILE A 125 5.59 16.90 -4.18
N ASN A 126 4.82 17.32 -3.18
CA ASN A 126 4.92 18.62 -2.56
C ASN A 126 5.79 18.48 -1.30
N MET A 127 7.07 18.84 -1.42
CA MET A 127 8.07 18.79 -0.37
C MET A 127 8.04 20.08 0.45
N PHE A 128 7.50 20.01 1.67
CA PHE A 128 7.49 21.09 2.64
C PHE A 128 8.81 21.10 3.41
N GLU A 129 9.58 22.17 3.19
CA GLU A 129 10.89 22.38 3.81
C GLU A 129 10.71 23.10 5.16
N GLY A 130 10.89 22.36 6.25
CA GLY A 130 10.97 22.85 7.62
C GLY A 130 12.39 22.83 8.19
N ASP A 131 13.33 22.12 7.56
CA ASP A 131 14.75 22.12 7.90
C ASP A 131 15.52 23.14 7.04
N ALA A 132 16.10 24.17 7.67
CA ALA A 132 16.92 25.15 6.94
C ALA A 132 18.31 24.63 6.53
N ALA A 133 18.76 23.52 7.14
CA ALA A 133 20.09 22.96 6.91
C ALA A 133 20.12 21.89 5.81
N SER A 134 18.97 21.41 5.35
CA SER A 134 18.88 20.40 4.28
C SER A 134 17.72 20.68 3.34
N SER A 135 17.78 20.17 2.11
CA SER A 135 16.62 20.15 1.21
C SER A 135 16.12 18.72 1.04
N GLY A 136 14.84 18.51 1.30
CA GLY A 136 14.19 17.21 1.17
C GLY A 136 14.29 16.64 -0.24
N LEU A 137 14.32 17.51 -1.25
CA LEU A 137 14.45 17.12 -2.65
C LEU A 137 15.74 16.31 -2.93
N SER A 138 16.81 16.56 -2.18
CA SER A 138 18.08 15.83 -2.34
C SER A 138 18.00 14.35 -1.92
N PHE A 139 16.96 13.98 -1.16
CA PHE A 139 16.72 12.61 -0.71
C PHE A 139 15.68 11.87 -1.56
N VAL A 140 15.23 12.47 -2.67
CA VAL A 140 14.30 11.83 -3.61
C VAL A 140 14.99 11.49 -4.94
N LYS A 141 15.08 10.20 -5.25
CA LYS A 141 15.56 9.68 -6.53
C LYS A 141 14.37 9.31 -7.41
N ALA A 142 13.79 10.31 -8.10
CA ALA A 142 12.63 10.11 -8.97
C ALA A 142 12.79 8.99 -10.00
N GLY A 143 13.98 8.82 -10.59
CA GLY A 143 14.25 7.72 -11.52
C GLY A 143 14.02 6.36 -10.88
N LEU A 144 14.58 6.14 -9.68
CA LEU A 144 14.40 4.89 -8.94
C LEU A 144 12.94 4.66 -8.55
N MET A 145 12.23 5.71 -8.14
CA MET A 145 10.80 5.62 -7.84
C MET A 145 10.00 5.17 -9.06
N ASN A 146 10.21 5.83 -10.21
CA ASN A 146 9.50 5.48 -11.43
C ASN A 146 9.85 4.06 -11.89
N ASP A 147 11.11 3.65 -11.82
CA ASP A 147 11.52 2.28 -12.18
C ASP A 147 10.78 1.25 -11.32
N ASN A 148 10.74 1.44 -10.00
CA ASN A 148 10.07 0.51 -9.08
C ASN A 148 8.55 0.47 -9.27
N LEU A 149 7.90 1.63 -9.41
CA LEU A 149 6.45 1.69 -9.63
C LEU A 149 6.05 1.13 -11.00
N ASN A 150 6.87 1.35 -12.04
CA ASN A 150 6.66 0.72 -13.35
C ASN A 150 6.91 -0.80 -13.31
N ALA A 151 7.78 -1.29 -12.43
CA ALA A 151 7.96 -2.73 -12.22
C ALA A 151 6.73 -3.37 -11.54
N LEU A 152 6.11 -2.66 -10.59
CA LEU A 152 4.89 -3.10 -9.91
C LEU A 152 3.67 -3.12 -10.85
N GLN A 153 3.47 -2.05 -11.62
CA GLN A 153 2.37 -1.91 -12.58
C GLN A 153 2.90 -1.63 -14.01
N PRO A 154 3.38 -2.65 -14.74
CA PRO A 154 4.06 -2.47 -16.04
C PRO A 154 3.13 -2.04 -17.18
N LEU A 155 1.81 -2.09 -16.97
CA LEU A 155 0.82 -1.62 -17.94
C LEU A 155 0.56 -0.12 -17.82
N ASN A 156 1.18 0.53 -16.85
CA ASN A 156 1.06 1.94 -16.55
C ASN A 156 2.40 2.65 -16.81
N LYS A 157 2.35 3.99 -16.87
CA LYS A 157 3.53 4.84 -17.00
C LYS A 157 3.58 5.81 -15.84
N PHE A 158 4.48 5.55 -14.91
CA PHE A 158 4.74 6.42 -13.76
C PHE A 158 5.76 7.48 -14.11
N THR A 159 5.45 8.71 -13.69
CA THR A 159 6.37 9.83 -13.65
C THR A 159 6.32 10.49 -12.27
N THR A 160 7.37 11.20 -11.89
CA THR A 160 7.42 11.95 -10.63
C THR A 160 7.58 13.44 -10.93
N ASP A 161 6.75 14.28 -10.32
CA ASP A 161 6.95 15.73 -10.27
C ASP A 161 7.32 16.12 -8.84
N LEU A 162 8.32 16.98 -8.69
CA LEU A 162 8.85 17.40 -7.39
C LEU A 162 8.78 18.91 -7.26
N ARG A 163 8.21 19.37 -6.15
CA ARG A 163 8.08 20.79 -5.84
C ARG A 163 8.49 21.05 -4.41
N SER A 164 9.50 21.88 -4.23
CA SER A 164 9.82 22.43 -2.93
C SER A 164 8.82 23.53 -2.56
N ARG A 165 8.42 23.56 -1.29
CA ARG A 165 7.51 24.54 -0.69
C ARG A 165 8.03 24.92 0.68
N ALA A 166 7.82 26.17 1.09
CA ALA A 166 7.99 26.52 2.49
C ALA A 166 6.94 25.78 3.33
N ILE A 167 7.30 25.33 4.54
CA ILE A 167 6.37 24.60 5.41
C ILE A 167 5.10 25.40 5.73
N GLY A 168 5.22 26.70 6.02
CA GLY A 168 4.10 27.66 6.12
C GLY A 168 2.86 27.11 6.82
N ASP A 169 1.70 27.25 6.17
CA ASP A 169 0.41 26.82 6.70
C ASP A 169 0.27 25.30 6.88
N ALA A 170 1.16 24.48 6.30
CA ALA A 170 1.17 23.04 6.50
C ALA A 170 1.76 22.63 7.88
N GLN A 171 2.48 23.53 8.54
CA GLN A 171 3.10 23.28 9.85
C GLN A 171 2.06 22.96 10.93
N GLY A 172 0.95 23.71 10.99
CA GLY A 172 -0.10 23.51 11.99
C GLY A 172 -0.77 22.12 11.89
N PRO A 173 -1.30 21.74 10.71
CA PRO A 173 -1.85 20.41 10.47
C PRO A 173 -0.86 19.28 10.76
N PHE A 174 0.40 19.44 10.38
CA PHE A 174 1.45 18.46 10.69
C PHE A 174 1.65 18.31 12.20
N ARG A 175 1.83 19.40 12.95
CA ARG A 175 2.03 19.36 14.41
C ARG A 175 0.81 18.80 15.15
N CYS A 176 -0.39 19.10 14.67
CA CYS A 176 -1.62 18.49 15.20
C CYS A 176 -1.60 16.96 15.06
N TYR A 177 -1.11 16.43 13.94
CA TYR A 177 -0.93 14.99 13.78
C TYR A 177 0.16 14.46 14.71
N SER A 178 1.34 15.11 14.72
CA SER A 178 2.53 14.56 15.38
C SER A 178 2.56 14.68 16.91
N GLU A 179 1.87 15.66 17.51
CA GLU A 179 2.04 16.00 18.93
C GLU A 179 0.94 15.49 19.89
N GLN A 180 0.12 14.51 19.45
CA GLN A 180 -0.95 13.88 20.25
C GLN A 180 -2.04 14.87 20.77
N PRO A 181 -3.23 14.39 21.19
CA PRO A 181 -4.37 15.24 21.51
C PRO A 181 -4.13 16.08 22.78
N GLY A 182 -3.94 17.40 22.61
CA GLY A 182 -3.92 18.36 23.73
C GLY A 182 -2.82 19.43 23.65
N ASN A 183 -1.76 19.20 22.86
CA ASN A 183 -0.60 20.11 22.81
C ASN A 183 -0.57 21.04 21.58
N ALA A 184 -1.27 20.70 20.50
CA ALA A 184 -1.31 21.51 19.28
C ALA A 184 -2.75 21.78 18.81
N PRO A 185 -3.09 23.03 18.41
CA PRO A 185 -4.39 23.33 17.82
C PRO A 185 -4.52 22.66 16.46
N CYS A 186 -5.52 21.79 16.32
CA CYS A 186 -5.86 21.13 15.06
C CYS A 186 -6.75 22.00 14.17
N ASP A 187 -6.40 23.27 14.02
CA ASP A 187 -7.15 24.23 13.22
C ASP A 187 -6.67 24.20 11.77
N VAL A 188 -7.54 23.76 10.86
CA VAL A 188 -7.28 23.77 9.42
C VAL A 188 -7.93 25.00 8.80
N PRO A 189 -7.17 25.88 8.12
CA PRO A 189 -7.72 27.06 7.47
C PRO A 189 -8.89 26.72 6.54
N GLY A 190 -10.07 27.28 6.83
CA GLY A 190 -11.30 27.05 6.07
C GLY A 190 -12.16 25.86 6.51
N LEU A 191 -11.65 24.98 7.38
CA LEU A 191 -12.39 23.84 7.95
C LEU A 191 -12.57 23.94 9.48
N GLY A 192 -11.73 24.71 10.18
CA GLY A 192 -11.78 24.84 11.65
C GLY A 192 -11.06 23.69 12.36
N VAL A 193 -11.41 23.44 13.63
CA VAL A 193 -10.77 22.43 14.48
C VAL A 193 -11.26 21.01 14.15
N ILE A 194 -10.34 20.09 13.85
CA ILE A 194 -10.64 18.69 13.49
C ILE A 194 -9.76 17.66 14.26
N PRO A 195 -10.08 16.35 14.25
CA PRO A 195 -9.22 15.32 14.85
C PRO A 195 -7.84 15.24 14.19
N SER A 196 -6.84 14.71 14.91
CA SER A 196 -5.43 14.70 14.49
C SER A 196 -5.16 14.04 13.14
N GLY A 197 -5.73 12.85 12.87
CA GLY A 197 -5.60 12.18 11.57
C GLY A 197 -6.21 13.00 10.41
N LEU A 198 -7.32 13.69 10.66
CA LEU A 198 -8.04 14.48 9.66
C LEU A 198 -7.34 15.80 9.31
N ALA A 199 -6.41 16.28 10.14
CA ALA A 199 -5.74 17.58 9.96
C ALA A 199 -4.98 17.67 8.62
N LEU A 200 -4.14 16.68 8.34
CA LEU A 200 -3.34 16.60 7.12
C LEU A 200 -4.23 16.38 5.89
N PHE A 201 -5.22 15.49 6.00
CA PHE A 201 -6.21 15.27 4.94
C PHE A 201 -6.98 16.54 4.59
N GLY A 202 -7.49 17.24 5.60
CA GLY A 202 -8.22 18.50 5.44
C GLY A 202 -7.37 19.59 4.78
N TYR A 203 -6.09 19.70 5.17
CA TYR A 203 -5.15 20.63 4.52
C TYR A 203 -4.97 20.30 3.04
N GLY A 204 -4.70 19.02 2.72
CA GLY A 204 -4.55 18.56 1.35
C GLY A 204 -5.80 18.81 0.50
N LEU A 205 -6.99 18.61 1.08
CA LEU A 205 -8.27 18.82 0.41
C LEU A 205 -8.52 20.29 0.08
N VAL A 206 -8.35 21.21 1.04
CA VAL A 206 -8.54 22.65 0.83
C VAL A 206 -7.52 23.20 -0.17
N ASN A 207 -6.29 22.67 -0.13
CA ASN A 207 -5.19 23.11 -1.00
C ASN A 207 -5.02 22.23 -2.24
N ARG A 208 -6.01 21.40 -2.60
CA ARG A 208 -5.87 20.44 -3.71
C ARG A 208 -5.51 21.11 -5.03
N ALA A 209 -6.11 22.27 -5.34
CA ALA A 209 -5.84 23.00 -6.58
C ALA A 209 -4.38 23.51 -6.66
N PRO A 210 -3.84 24.25 -5.67
CA PRO A 210 -2.45 24.69 -5.71
C PRO A 210 -1.41 23.57 -5.49
N LEU A 211 -1.80 22.45 -4.88
CA LEU A 211 -0.94 21.27 -4.71
C LEU A 211 -0.94 20.38 -5.95
N SER A 212 -2.02 20.37 -6.73
CA SER A 212 -2.10 19.55 -7.94
C SER A 212 -1.37 20.20 -9.11
N SER A 213 -0.64 19.37 -9.84
CA SER A 213 -0.08 19.74 -11.13
C SER A 213 0.14 18.53 -12.01
N GLY A 214 0.34 18.77 -13.30
CA GLY A 214 0.57 17.72 -14.27
C GLY A 214 -0.58 17.57 -15.28
N THR A 215 -0.34 16.73 -16.28
CA THR A 215 -1.30 16.42 -17.35
C THR A 215 -1.49 14.90 -17.50
N ALA A 216 -1.09 14.14 -16.47
CA ALA A 216 -1.31 12.71 -16.39
C ALA A 216 -2.81 12.39 -16.25
N ASP A 217 -3.17 11.15 -16.53
CA ASP A 217 -4.57 10.70 -16.45
C ASP A 217 -5.01 10.59 -14.98
N TYR A 218 -4.04 10.30 -14.09
CA TYR A 218 -4.18 10.39 -12.65
C TYR A 218 -2.97 11.08 -12.02
N VAL A 219 -3.22 12.00 -11.08
CA VAL A 219 -2.20 12.68 -10.29
C VAL A 219 -2.35 12.22 -8.84
N LEU A 220 -1.37 11.45 -8.37
CA LEU A 220 -1.29 10.95 -7.00
C LEU A 220 -0.69 12.06 -6.11
N PRO A 221 -1.45 12.63 -5.17
CA PRO A 221 -0.99 13.75 -4.38
C PRO A 221 -0.14 13.27 -3.20
N VAL A 222 1.09 13.75 -3.12
CA VAL A 222 2.03 13.49 -2.02
C VAL A 222 2.34 14.78 -1.28
N LEU A 223 2.28 14.73 0.05
CA LEU A 223 2.65 15.79 0.99
C LEU A 223 3.84 15.27 1.82
N ALA A 224 5.06 15.69 1.48
CA ALA A 224 6.28 15.24 2.14
C ALA A 224 6.88 16.34 3.01
N PHE A 225 7.36 16.02 4.21
CA PHE A 225 7.83 16.99 5.21
C PHE A 225 9.30 16.76 5.56
N ASN A 226 10.17 17.66 5.11
CA ASN A 226 11.59 17.68 5.42
C ASN A 226 11.85 18.53 6.66
N LEU A 227 12.09 17.91 7.81
CA LEU A 227 12.04 18.58 9.11
C LEU A 227 13.39 18.54 9.83
N ASP A 228 13.60 19.50 10.72
CA ASP A 228 14.74 19.49 11.65
C ASP A 228 14.37 18.73 12.94
N SER A 229 15.29 18.69 13.91
CA SER A 229 15.10 17.99 15.18
C SER A 229 14.05 18.61 16.12
N THR A 230 13.44 19.74 15.77
CA THR A 230 12.38 20.36 16.59
C THR A 230 11.03 19.69 16.42
N TYR A 231 10.88 18.86 15.39
CA TYR A 231 9.66 18.11 15.09
C TYR A 231 9.84 16.64 15.49
N GLN A 232 8.77 16.04 16.02
CA GLN A 232 8.68 14.60 16.16
C GLN A 232 8.07 14.02 14.88
N ALA A 233 8.71 12.99 14.32
CA ALA A 233 8.16 12.20 13.23
C ALA A 233 7.44 10.98 13.83
N PRO A 234 6.10 10.96 13.89
CA PRO A 234 5.35 9.83 14.44
C PRO A 234 5.35 8.60 13.51
N PHE A 235 5.74 8.80 12.25
CA PHE A 235 5.81 7.78 11.20
C PHE A 235 6.86 8.21 10.14
N LEU A 236 7.33 7.26 9.34
CA LEU A 236 8.15 7.56 8.15
C LEU A 236 7.26 7.96 6.96
N GLY A 237 6.20 7.18 6.72
CA GLY A 237 5.18 7.49 5.71
C GLY A 237 3.80 7.01 6.12
N LEU A 238 2.80 7.42 5.34
CA LEU A 238 1.41 6.96 5.44
C LEU A 238 0.70 7.16 4.09
N ALA A 239 0.07 6.13 3.55
CA ALA A 239 -1.01 6.28 2.58
C ALA A 239 -2.36 6.26 3.31
N ASP A 240 -3.20 7.24 3.04
CA ASP A 240 -4.45 7.45 3.79
C ASP A 240 -5.68 7.39 2.88
N ASP A 241 -6.85 7.17 3.47
CA ASP A 241 -8.13 7.14 2.78
C ASP A 241 -8.85 8.50 2.81
N ASP A 242 -10.04 8.57 2.22
CA ASP A 242 -10.85 9.78 2.11
C ASP A 242 -11.78 10.02 3.32
N TYR A 243 -11.66 9.21 4.37
CA TYR A 243 -12.48 9.19 5.60
C TYR A 243 -13.99 9.06 5.38
N LEU A 244 -14.41 8.80 4.14
CA LEU A 244 -15.82 8.78 3.74
C LEU A 244 -16.22 7.45 3.11
N THR A 245 -15.38 6.95 2.21
CA THR A 245 -15.63 5.75 1.40
C THR A 245 -14.56 4.68 1.56
N GLY A 246 -13.47 4.98 2.29
CA GLY A 246 -12.30 4.10 2.40
C GLY A 246 -11.50 4.03 1.11
N THR A 247 -11.65 5.02 0.21
CA THR A 247 -10.88 5.08 -1.04
C THR A 247 -9.59 5.84 -0.78
N GLN A 248 -8.49 5.36 -1.35
CA GLN A 248 -7.18 5.99 -1.26
C GLN A 248 -7.22 7.49 -1.65
N SER A 249 -6.51 8.33 -0.90
CA SER A 249 -6.56 9.79 -1.04
C SER A 249 -5.17 10.43 -1.22
N PHE A 250 -4.44 10.68 -0.13
CA PHE A 250 -3.15 11.34 -0.08
C PHE A 250 -2.09 10.40 0.49
N VAL A 251 -0.86 10.62 0.05
CA VAL A 251 0.33 9.99 0.63
C VAL A 251 1.14 11.04 1.38
N TYR A 252 1.59 10.68 2.57
CA TYR A 252 2.42 11.49 3.44
C TYR A 252 3.78 10.83 3.62
N ALA A 253 4.82 11.63 3.76
CA ALA A 253 6.15 11.16 4.13
C ALA A 253 6.85 12.19 5.00
N VAL A 254 7.66 11.74 5.94
CA VAL A 254 8.36 12.59 6.91
C VAL A 254 9.81 12.12 7.02
N ALA A 255 10.73 13.06 7.04
CA ALA A 255 12.11 12.78 7.42
C ALA A 255 12.65 13.93 8.27
N SER A 256 12.85 13.69 9.56
CA SER A 256 13.58 14.61 10.44
C SER A 256 15.08 14.34 10.40
N THR A 257 15.85 15.14 11.14
CA THR A 257 17.29 14.89 11.33
C THR A 257 17.57 13.51 11.92
N ALA A 258 16.70 12.99 12.79
CA ALA A 258 16.89 11.70 13.44
C ALA A 258 16.75 10.53 12.45
N GLU A 259 15.68 10.51 11.64
CA GLU A 259 15.45 9.45 10.66
C GLU A 259 16.55 9.45 9.59
N LYS A 260 16.98 10.62 9.12
CA LYS A 260 18.11 10.76 8.20
C LYS A 260 19.41 10.21 8.79
N ALA A 261 19.66 10.46 10.08
CA ALA A 261 20.83 9.93 10.78
C ALA A 261 20.76 8.40 10.97
N ALA A 262 19.56 7.85 11.10
CA ALA A 262 19.31 6.40 11.10
C ALA A 262 19.45 5.75 9.72
N GLY A 263 19.55 6.54 8.64
CA GLY A 263 19.73 6.07 7.27
C GLY A 263 18.45 6.02 6.45
N TYR A 264 17.31 6.42 7.02
CA TYR A 264 16.04 6.51 6.32
C TYR A 264 15.96 7.79 5.47
N GLY A 265 15.25 7.74 4.34
CA GLY A 265 15.08 8.88 3.46
C GLY A 265 13.86 8.74 2.55
N PHE A 266 13.46 9.85 1.92
CA PHE A 266 12.19 9.91 1.19
C PHE A 266 12.04 8.93 0.04
N THR A 267 13.13 8.51 -0.63
CA THR A 267 12.99 7.68 -1.83
C THR A 267 12.31 6.34 -1.54
N THR A 268 12.79 5.57 -0.58
CA THR A 268 12.25 4.23 -0.27
C THR A 268 10.89 4.35 0.40
N THR A 269 10.77 5.24 1.39
CA THR A 269 9.49 5.56 2.04
C THR A 269 8.41 5.92 1.02
N LEU A 270 8.68 6.81 0.07
CA LEU A 270 7.67 7.18 -0.92
C LEU A 270 7.33 6.05 -1.90
N ILE A 271 8.25 5.14 -2.21
CA ILE A 271 7.90 3.96 -3.03
C ILE A 271 6.97 3.04 -2.24
N HIS A 272 7.27 2.81 -0.96
CA HIS A 272 6.46 2.04 -0.03
C HIS A 272 5.04 2.61 0.10
N GLU A 273 4.91 3.88 0.44
CA GLU A 273 3.57 4.51 0.62
C GLU A 273 2.79 4.63 -0.68
N VAL A 274 3.46 4.92 -1.80
CA VAL A 274 2.76 4.88 -3.10
C VAL A 274 2.35 3.44 -3.43
N GLY A 275 3.11 2.43 -3.01
CA GLY A 275 2.70 1.02 -3.06
C GLY A 275 1.38 0.79 -2.34
N HIS A 276 1.24 1.27 -1.10
CA HIS A 276 -0.03 1.23 -0.37
C HIS A 276 -1.15 1.93 -1.12
N HIS A 277 -0.93 3.15 -1.63
CA HIS A 277 -1.92 3.88 -2.42
C HIS A 277 -2.40 3.12 -3.66
N LEU A 278 -1.53 2.28 -4.25
CA LEU A 278 -1.87 1.40 -5.36
C LEU A 278 -2.56 0.10 -4.93
N GLY A 279 -2.67 -0.15 -3.63
CA GLY A 279 -3.37 -1.27 -3.02
C GLY A 279 -2.47 -2.35 -2.43
N MET A 280 -1.17 -2.11 -2.23
CA MET A 280 -0.30 -3.06 -1.55
C MET A 280 -0.55 -3.04 -0.03
N SER A 281 -0.37 -4.19 0.62
CA SER A 281 -0.40 -4.34 2.08
C SER A 281 0.99 -4.70 2.58
N HIS A 282 1.27 -4.53 3.87
CA HIS A 282 2.50 -5.06 4.42
C HIS A 282 2.48 -6.60 4.40
N PRO A 283 3.64 -7.27 4.45
CA PRO A 283 3.69 -8.71 4.57
C PRO A 283 3.51 -9.19 6.02
N HIS A 284 3.03 -8.34 6.93
CA HIS A 284 2.78 -8.66 8.35
C HIS A 284 1.38 -8.23 8.84
N ASP A 285 0.63 -7.46 8.06
CA ASP A 285 -0.77 -7.10 8.33
C ASP A 285 -1.63 -7.32 7.09
N GLY A 286 -2.86 -7.81 7.29
CA GLY A 286 -3.70 -8.16 6.18
C GLY A 286 -5.09 -8.59 6.57
N TYR A 287 -5.86 -8.97 5.56
CA TYR A 287 -7.26 -9.36 5.71
C TYR A 287 -7.45 -10.83 5.39
N ASP A 288 -8.11 -11.54 6.30
CA ASP A 288 -8.55 -12.92 6.09
C ASP A 288 -10.01 -12.99 5.64
N PHE A 289 -10.23 -13.42 4.40
CA PHE A 289 -11.57 -13.46 3.80
C PHE A 289 -12.45 -14.60 4.33
N GLU A 290 -11.85 -15.67 4.88
CA GLU A 290 -12.63 -16.80 5.43
C GLU A 290 -13.32 -16.42 6.73
N THR A 291 -12.69 -15.56 7.53
CA THR A 291 -13.23 -15.05 8.80
C THR A 291 -13.74 -13.62 8.72
N ASP A 292 -13.56 -12.93 7.58
CA ASP A 292 -13.91 -11.53 7.39
C ASP A 292 -13.28 -10.62 8.45
N THR A 293 -11.96 -10.71 8.62
CA THR A 293 -11.25 -10.03 9.72
C THR A 293 -9.87 -9.56 9.29
N ASP A 294 -9.55 -8.31 9.63
CA ASP A 294 -8.18 -7.79 9.58
C ASP A 294 -7.36 -8.31 10.75
N TYR A 295 -6.11 -8.67 10.50
CA TYR A 295 -5.17 -9.10 11.51
C TYR A 295 -3.81 -8.44 11.27
N GLY A 296 -3.16 -8.11 12.38
CA GLY A 296 -1.80 -7.58 12.40
C GLY A 296 -0.89 -8.49 13.21
N PRO A 297 0.38 -8.12 13.34
CA PRO A 297 1.37 -8.93 14.01
C PRO A 297 1.38 -8.66 15.53
N SER A 298 0.23 -8.85 16.18
CA SER A 298 0.04 -8.73 17.63
C SER A 298 -0.76 -9.90 18.18
N GLY A 299 -0.67 -10.15 19.49
CA GLY A 299 -1.50 -11.13 20.18
C GLY A 299 -1.44 -12.53 19.54
N ASP A 300 -2.61 -13.11 19.24
CA ASP A 300 -2.74 -14.44 18.64
C ASP A 300 -2.08 -14.59 17.26
N THR A 301 -1.72 -13.50 16.59
CA THR A 301 -1.07 -13.46 15.27
C THR A 301 0.31 -12.81 15.29
N PHE A 302 0.95 -12.64 16.45
CA PHE A 302 2.29 -12.01 16.55
C PHE A 302 3.35 -12.63 15.61
N TYR A 303 3.28 -13.95 15.36
CA TYR A 303 4.14 -14.63 14.38
C TYR A 303 4.02 -14.12 12.94
N ALA A 304 3.03 -13.28 12.60
CA ALA A 304 2.86 -12.67 11.29
C ALA A 304 4.04 -11.75 10.90
N TRP A 305 4.80 -11.25 11.88
CA TRP A 305 6.09 -10.58 11.66
C TRP A 305 7.07 -11.41 10.79
N ALA A 306 6.91 -12.73 10.69
CA ALA A 306 7.76 -13.56 9.83
C ALA A 306 7.63 -13.21 8.34
N GLY A 307 6.54 -12.59 7.90
CA GLY A 307 6.38 -12.24 6.48
C GLY A 307 7.25 -11.06 6.03
N ASP A 308 7.70 -10.21 6.96
CA ASP A 308 8.71 -9.19 6.67
C ASP A 308 10.03 -9.77 6.18
N GLU A 309 10.30 -11.03 6.46
CA GLU A 309 11.47 -11.72 5.93
C GLU A 309 11.21 -12.21 4.50
N SER A 310 10.93 -11.23 3.62
CA SER A 310 10.66 -11.38 2.20
C SER A 310 11.33 -10.25 1.41
N ASN A 311 11.50 -10.46 0.10
CA ASN A 311 12.18 -9.56 -0.82
C ASN A 311 11.28 -8.38 -1.24
N SER A 312 10.64 -7.70 -0.30
CA SER A 312 9.57 -6.73 -0.56
C SER A 312 9.90 -5.33 -0.05
N MET A 313 9.63 -4.33 -0.90
CA MET A 313 9.56 -2.92 -0.51
C MET A 313 8.52 -2.67 0.59
N MET A 314 7.50 -3.53 0.73
CA MET A 314 6.44 -3.39 1.73
C MET A 314 6.84 -3.92 3.10
N SER A 315 8.06 -4.41 3.29
CA SER A 315 8.52 -4.90 4.59
C SER A 315 9.02 -3.77 5.50
N TYR A 316 8.92 -3.97 6.82
CA TYR A 316 9.62 -3.15 7.81
C TYR A 316 11.07 -3.57 8.08
N ILE A 317 11.51 -4.73 7.57
CA ILE A 317 12.93 -5.09 7.60
C ILE A 317 13.57 -4.64 6.29
N ASP A 318 14.62 -3.82 6.39
CA ASP A 318 15.39 -3.28 5.27
C ASP A 318 16.28 -4.35 4.58
N LEU A 319 15.65 -5.38 3.98
CA LEU A 319 16.33 -6.49 3.31
C LEU A 319 16.48 -6.25 1.81
N ASN A 320 15.46 -5.65 1.18
CA ASN A 320 15.50 -5.19 -0.21
C ASN A 320 14.56 -3.97 -0.39
N TRP A 321 14.83 -3.18 -1.43
CA TRP A 321 14.12 -1.97 -1.82
C TRP A 321 13.52 -2.10 -3.21
N ASP A 322 13.05 -3.29 -3.56
CA ASP A 322 12.30 -3.58 -4.78
C ASP A 322 10.99 -4.29 -4.43
N PHE A 323 9.96 -4.16 -5.27
CA PHE A 323 8.75 -4.97 -5.14
C PHE A 323 9.05 -6.44 -5.49
N SER A 324 8.71 -7.34 -4.57
CA SER A 324 8.92 -8.78 -4.69
C SER A 324 8.13 -9.39 -5.85
N GLN A 325 8.45 -10.63 -6.19
CA GLN A 325 7.65 -11.40 -7.14
C GLN A 325 6.22 -11.60 -6.61
N PHE A 326 6.05 -11.72 -5.30
CA PHE A 326 4.74 -11.83 -4.66
C PHE A 326 3.95 -10.53 -4.82
N ASP A 327 4.58 -9.38 -4.59
CA ASP A 327 3.96 -8.07 -4.78
C ASP A 327 3.46 -7.88 -6.21
N ARG A 328 4.33 -8.18 -7.17
CA ARG A 328 4.02 -8.09 -8.60
C ARG A 328 2.92 -9.06 -9.00
N ASP A 329 2.94 -10.29 -8.49
CA ASP A 329 1.90 -11.28 -8.77
C ASP A 329 0.55 -10.85 -8.19
N ASN A 330 0.50 -10.42 -6.93
CA ASN A 330 -0.72 -9.94 -6.28
C ASN A 330 -1.28 -8.71 -7.01
N MET A 331 -0.44 -7.72 -7.30
CA MET A 331 -0.84 -6.55 -8.09
C MET A 331 -1.48 -6.95 -9.43
N ASN A 332 -0.83 -7.84 -10.18
CA ASN A 332 -1.37 -8.29 -11.46
C ASN A 332 -2.68 -9.06 -11.30
N ARG A 333 -2.85 -9.86 -10.25
CA ARG A 333 -4.12 -10.54 -9.96
C ARG A 333 -5.24 -9.56 -9.67
N TYR A 334 -4.96 -8.53 -8.87
CA TYR A 334 -5.94 -7.48 -8.60
C TYR A 334 -6.30 -6.70 -9.86
N LEU A 335 -5.32 -6.39 -10.71
CA LEU A 335 -5.55 -5.71 -11.97
C LEU A 335 -6.40 -6.55 -12.93
N VAL A 336 -6.20 -7.88 -12.98
CA VAL A 336 -7.08 -8.78 -13.75
C VAL A 336 -8.52 -8.65 -13.25
N ALA A 337 -8.75 -8.81 -11.95
CA ALA A 337 -10.08 -8.70 -11.36
C ALA A 337 -10.69 -7.31 -11.61
N GLY A 338 -9.89 -6.26 -11.42
CA GLY A 338 -10.26 -4.88 -11.68
C GLY A 338 -10.68 -4.67 -13.13
N TYR A 339 -9.85 -4.99 -14.09
CA TYR A 339 -10.18 -4.72 -15.48
C TYR A 339 -11.39 -5.53 -15.98
N VAL A 340 -11.51 -6.80 -15.59
CA VAL A 340 -12.68 -7.63 -15.94
C VAL A 340 -13.96 -7.07 -15.32
N ASN A 341 -13.94 -6.71 -14.04
CA ASN A 341 -15.10 -6.11 -13.37
C ASN A 341 -15.51 -4.79 -14.02
N ASN A 342 -14.55 -3.94 -14.38
CA ASN A 342 -14.81 -2.69 -15.07
C ASN A 342 -15.44 -2.92 -16.46
N SER A 343 -14.91 -3.87 -17.24
CA SER A 343 -15.46 -4.24 -18.53
C SER A 343 -16.90 -4.78 -18.42
N ASN A 344 -17.19 -5.60 -17.41
CA ASN A 344 -18.56 -6.09 -17.16
C ASN A 344 -19.53 -4.97 -16.79
N GLN A 345 -19.09 -3.99 -15.98
CA GLN A 345 -19.92 -2.82 -15.67
C GLN A 345 -20.22 -1.99 -16.92
N ILE A 346 -19.24 -1.77 -17.79
CA ILE A 346 -19.43 -1.07 -19.06
C ILE A 346 -20.41 -1.84 -19.97
N LEU A 347 -20.25 -3.15 -20.08
CA LEU A 347 -21.15 -4.01 -20.86
C LEU A 347 -22.58 -3.96 -20.33
N GLY A 348 -22.77 -4.00 -19.01
CA GLY A 348 -24.09 -3.86 -18.38
C GLY A 348 -24.78 -2.55 -18.73
N LYS A 349 -24.03 -1.43 -18.75
CA LYS A 349 -24.56 -0.12 -19.19
C LYS A 349 -24.93 -0.13 -20.67
N PHE A 350 -24.14 -0.79 -21.52
CA PHE A 350 -24.42 -0.92 -22.94
C PHE A 350 -25.66 -1.79 -23.21
N ALA A 351 -25.82 -2.92 -22.52
CA ALA A 351 -27.00 -3.80 -22.65
C ALA A 351 -28.30 -3.10 -22.22
N ALA A 352 -28.22 -2.14 -21.30
CA ALA A 352 -29.36 -1.31 -20.90
C ALA A 352 -29.76 -0.27 -21.96
N THR A 353 -28.86 0.08 -22.88
CA THR A 353 -29.19 0.87 -24.08
C THR A 353 -29.62 -0.07 -25.20
N ASN A 354 -30.68 0.25 -25.94
CA ASN A 354 -31.28 -0.67 -26.92
C ASN A 354 -30.24 -1.20 -27.95
N LEU A 355 -29.78 -2.44 -27.73
CA LEU A 355 -28.73 -3.12 -28.50
C LEU A 355 -29.01 -3.17 -30.01
N PHE A 356 -30.29 -3.16 -30.41
CA PHE A 356 -30.69 -3.19 -31.82
C PHE A 356 -30.27 -1.95 -32.61
N ASN A 357 -30.01 -0.83 -31.93
CA ASN A 357 -29.54 0.40 -32.56
C ASN A 357 -28.03 0.62 -32.39
N ALA A 358 -27.32 -0.33 -31.78
CA ALA A 358 -25.89 -0.21 -31.61
C ALA A 358 -25.15 -0.42 -32.95
N PRO A 359 -24.10 0.36 -33.22
CA PRO A 359 -23.29 0.20 -34.42
C PRO A 359 -22.59 -1.17 -34.42
N ILE A 360 -22.34 -1.74 -35.60
CA ILE A 360 -21.70 -3.07 -35.75
C ILE A 360 -20.33 -3.13 -35.06
N GLU A 361 -19.63 -2.00 -34.99
CA GLU A 361 -18.36 -1.82 -34.29
C GLU A 361 -18.47 -2.11 -32.79
N ALA A 362 -19.63 -1.84 -32.18
CA ALA A 362 -19.88 -2.15 -30.77
C ALA A 362 -19.96 -3.67 -30.56
N PHE A 363 -20.67 -4.40 -31.43
CA PHE A 363 -20.72 -5.87 -31.38
C PHE A 363 -19.34 -6.50 -31.60
N VAL A 364 -18.58 -6.02 -32.58
CA VAL A 364 -17.19 -6.49 -32.81
C VAL A 364 -16.32 -6.23 -31.58
N SER A 365 -16.49 -5.10 -30.91
CA SER A 365 -15.74 -4.77 -29.69
C SER A 365 -16.10 -5.70 -28.53
N ILE A 366 -17.36 -6.09 -28.39
CA ILE A 366 -17.81 -7.06 -27.37
C ILE A 366 -17.20 -8.44 -27.62
N PHE A 367 -17.25 -8.96 -28.85
CA PHE A 367 -16.63 -10.26 -29.18
C PHE A 367 -15.12 -10.27 -28.93
N LYS A 368 -14.43 -9.17 -29.26
CA LYS A 368 -13.00 -9.02 -28.95
C LYS A 368 -12.76 -8.99 -27.44
N ALA A 369 -13.60 -8.29 -26.69
CA ALA A 369 -13.50 -8.20 -25.24
C ALA A 369 -13.63 -9.58 -24.58
N ASP A 370 -14.61 -10.37 -25.01
CA ASP A 370 -14.83 -11.74 -24.52
C ASP A 370 -13.63 -12.67 -24.85
N ALA A 371 -13.12 -12.61 -26.08
CA ALA A 371 -11.92 -13.36 -26.47
C ALA A 371 -10.69 -12.98 -25.61
N TYR A 372 -10.49 -11.69 -25.32
CA TYR A 372 -9.39 -11.26 -24.44
C TYR A 372 -9.60 -11.70 -22.98
N ALA A 373 -10.83 -11.65 -22.47
CA ALA A 373 -11.14 -12.15 -21.14
C ALA A 373 -10.88 -13.66 -21.03
N SER A 374 -11.19 -14.44 -22.07
CA SER A 374 -10.90 -15.87 -22.14
C SER A 374 -9.39 -16.15 -22.07
N VAL A 375 -8.58 -15.41 -22.83
CA VAL A 375 -7.11 -15.53 -22.78
C VAL A 375 -6.57 -15.12 -21.41
N ALA A 376 -7.10 -14.04 -20.81
CA ALA A 376 -6.70 -13.60 -19.48
C ALA A 376 -7.00 -14.68 -18.41
N LEU A 377 -8.15 -15.34 -18.49
CA LEU A 377 -8.52 -16.42 -17.58
C LEU A 377 -7.58 -17.63 -17.69
N GLN A 378 -7.25 -18.06 -18.92
CA GLN A 378 -6.32 -19.16 -19.15
C GLN A 378 -4.93 -18.83 -18.60
N ALA A 379 -4.42 -17.62 -18.86
CA ALA A 379 -3.14 -17.15 -18.33
C ALA A 379 -3.15 -17.06 -16.79
N TYR A 380 -4.25 -16.58 -16.19
CA TYR A 380 -4.41 -16.52 -14.74
C TYR A 380 -4.35 -17.92 -14.10
N GLN A 381 -5.02 -18.91 -14.70
CA GLN A 381 -4.99 -20.31 -14.26
C GLN A 381 -3.60 -20.94 -14.39
N ALA A 382 -2.81 -20.51 -15.37
CA ALA A 382 -1.41 -20.90 -15.54
C ALA A 382 -0.43 -20.12 -14.64
N MET A 383 -0.94 -19.23 -13.76
CA MET A 383 -0.13 -18.32 -12.92
C MET A 383 0.76 -17.36 -13.73
N GLU A 384 0.39 -17.05 -14.97
CA GLU A 384 1.04 -16.05 -15.82
C GLU A 384 0.40 -14.67 -15.59
N TYR A 385 0.42 -14.19 -14.34
CA TYR A 385 -0.42 -13.07 -13.92
C TYR A 385 -0.17 -11.76 -14.69
N SER A 386 1.08 -11.43 -15.01
CA SER A 386 1.39 -10.25 -15.84
C SER A 386 0.78 -10.35 -17.24
N TYR A 387 0.86 -11.54 -17.86
CA TYR A 387 0.26 -11.80 -19.16
C TYR A 387 -1.27 -11.73 -19.08
N ALA A 388 -1.86 -12.31 -18.03
CA ALA A 388 -3.28 -12.23 -17.75
C ALA A 388 -3.75 -10.77 -17.62
N ALA A 389 -3.06 -9.94 -16.84
CA ALA A 389 -3.39 -8.52 -16.67
C ALA A 389 -3.34 -7.75 -17.99
N SER A 390 -2.32 -8.03 -18.83
CA SER A 390 -2.17 -7.37 -20.13
C SER A 390 -3.34 -7.65 -21.07
N PHE A 391 -3.92 -8.86 -21.02
CA PHE A 391 -5.11 -9.21 -21.79
C PHE A 391 -6.39 -8.70 -21.14
N ALA A 392 -6.48 -8.74 -19.81
CA ALA A 392 -7.60 -8.21 -19.06
C ALA A 392 -7.78 -6.69 -19.22
N LYS A 393 -6.72 -5.92 -19.54
CA LYS A 393 -6.78 -4.47 -19.80
C LYS A 393 -7.33 -4.09 -21.19
N LYS A 394 -7.20 -4.97 -22.19
CA LYS A 394 -7.69 -4.73 -23.58
C LYS A 394 -9.22 -4.64 -23.78
N PRO A 395 -10.10 -5.31 -23.01
CA PRO A 395 -11.54 -5.38 -23.22
C PRO A 395 -12.29 -4.10 -22.84
N THR A 396 -11.63 -2.95 -22.61
CA THR A 396 -12.33 -1.68 -22.31
C THR A 396 -12.78 -1.00 -23.62
N PRO A 397 -14.08 -0.97 -23.94
CA PRO A 397 -14.56 -0.36 -25.18
C PRO A 397 -14.45 1.17 -25.04
N ARG A 398 -13.46 1.78 -25.71
CA ARG A 398 -13.29 3.26 -25.76
C ARG A 398 -14.41 4.00 -26.52
N TRP A 399 -15.41 3.29 -27.04
CA TRP A 399 -16.45 3.84 -27.90
C TRP A 399 -17.52 4.66 -27.17
N LEU A 400 -17.57 4.57 -25.84
CA LEU A 400 -18.51 5.37 -25.02
C LEU A 400 -17.96 6.74 -24.65
N GLU A 401 -16.72 7.06 -24.98
CA GLU A 401 -16.26 8.46 -24.90
C GLU A 401 -16.96 9.25 -26.00
N PRO A 402 -17.72 10.32 -25.67
CA PRO A 402 -18.21 11.23 -26.68
C PRO A 402 -17.00 11.80 -27.40
N ARG A 403 -16.85 11.52 -28.70
CA ARG A 403 -15.76 12.07 -29.54
C ARG A 403 -15.75 13.61 -29.66
N ASN A 404 -16.62 14.31 -28.90
CA ASN A 404 -16.88 15.73 -28.98
C ASN A 404 -17.03 16.40 -27.60
N SER A 405 -16.23 16.02 -26.59
CA SER A 405 -15.98 16.93 -25.46
C SER A 405 -14.73 17.76 -25.77
N PRO A 406 -14.86 19.08 -26.01
CA PRO A 406 -13.68 19.94 -26.05
C PRO A 406 -12.98 19.81 -24.70
N ARG A 407 -11.65 19.62 -24.70
CA ARG A 407 -10.81 19.73 -23.50
C ARG A 407 -11.23 21.01 -22.76
N SER A 408 -11.91 20.86 -21.62
CA SER A 408 -12.50 21.99 -20.92
C SER A 408 -11.40 22.79 -20.24
N THR A 409 -11.00 23.86 -20.89
CA THR A 409 -10.45 25.04 -20.24
C THR A 409 -11.47 25.59 -19.24
N SER A 410 -11.05 25.70 -17.99
CA SER A 410 -11.43 26.72 -17.00
C SER A 410 -12.93 27.03 -16.77
N SER A 411 -13.34 26.83 -15.51
CA SER A 411 -14.25 27.67 -14.72
C SER A 411 -15.55 28.17 -15.38
N ARG A 412 -16.69 27.70 -14.86
CA ARG A 412 -17.81 28.59 -14.52
C ARG A 412 -18.72 27.95 -13.47
N SER A 413 -18.96 28.73 -12.44
CA SER A 413 -19.90 28.54 -11.34
C SER A 413 -21.25 27.96 -11.77
N CYS A 414 -21.74 26.96 -11.03
CA CYS A 414 -23.16 26.69 -10.96
C CYS A 414 -23.55 26.49 -9.50
N GLY A 415 -24.18 27.51 -8.91
CA GLY A 415 -24.81 27.40 -7.60
C GLY A 415 -26.02 26.46 -7.69
N ILE A 416 -26.12 25.53 -6.75
CA ILE A 416 -27.29 24.68 -6.58
C ILE A 416 -27.85 24.87 -5.17
N ARG A 417 -29.14 25.21 -5.15
CA ARG A 417 -30.01 25.37 -3.98
C ARG A 417 -30.10 24.07 -3.19
N ARG A 418 -30.12 24.22 -1.87
CA ARG A 418 -30.35 23.19 -0.85
C ARG A 418 -31.73 22.52 -1.03
N SER A 419 -31.77 21.19 -1.08
CA SER A 419 -32.90 20.40 -0.58
C SER A 419 -32.39 19.47 0.52
N ARG A 420 -32.96 19.62 1.72
CA ARG A 420 -32.65 18.84 2.92
C ARG A 420 -33.26 17.43 2.79
N ASN A 421 -32.43 16.41 2.93
CA ASN A 421 -32.84 15.09 3.41
C ASN A 421 -32.06 14.78 4.70
N PRO A 422 -32.67 14.08 5.66
CA PRO A 422 -32.10 13.85 7.00
C PRO A 422 -30.91 12.88 6.96
N PRO A 423 -29.97 12.97 7.92
CA PRO A 423 -28.76 12.18 7.93
C PRO A 423 -29.03 10.72 8.35
N LEU A 424 -28.42 9.79 7.62
CA LEU A 424 -28.24 8.41 8.05
C LEU A 424 -27.10 8.35 9.09
N PRO A 425 -27.15 7.40 10.05
CA PRO A 425 -26.22 7.37 11.18
C PRO A 425 -24.79 7.01 10.74
N ALA A 426 -23.81 7.67 11.38
CA ALA A 426 -22.39 7.50 11.15
C ALA A 426 -21.89 6.08 11.53
N PRO A 427 -20.94 5.50 10.79
CA PRO A 427 -20.21 4.32 11.24
C PRO A 427 -19.28 4.67 12.41
N ARG A 428 -19.17 3.76 13.38
CA ARG A 428 -18.30 3.89 14.55
C ARG A 428 -16.85 3.70 14.12
N VAL A 429 -16.05 4.73 14.35
CA VAL A 429 -14.57 4.64 14.39
C VAL A 429 -14.20 3.70 15.55
N ARG A 430 -13.38 2.69 15.28
CA ARG A 430 -12.68 1.94 16.33
C ARG A 430 -11.22 2.39 16.34
N SER A 431 -10.77 2.64 17.56
CA SER A 431 -9.46 3.10 18.02
C SER A 431 -8.34 2.13 17.71
#